data_AF-A0A6V7J1Y8-F1
#
_entry.id   AF-A0A6V7J1Y8-F1
#
_cell.length_a   1.000
_cell.length_b   1.000
_cell.length_c   1.000
_cell.angle_alpha   90.00
_cell.angle_beta   90.00
_cell.angle_gamma   90.00
#
_symmetry.space_group_name_H-M   'P 1'
#
loop_
_entity.id
_entity.type
_entity.pdbx_description
1 polymer ?
#
loop_
_entity_poly.entity_id
_entity_poly.type
_entity_poly.pdbx_seq_one_letter_code
_entity_poly.pdbx_strand_id
1 'polypeptide(L)' 'ELVVMSLYSSGRDERNFPRANEFLPERWIRNSNNKLDNVINLFGSRPFAHGARSCVGRKLAETQMLLTLAEVKKKID' A
#
# COMPACT_ATOMS: atom_id res chain seq x y z
N GLU A 1 -3.15 -16.79 23.59
CA GLU A 1 -1.84 -16.50 22.98
C GLU A 1 -1.95 -15.23 22.13
N LEU A 2 -0.90 -14.42 22.07
CA LEU A 2 -0.85 -13.20 21.27
C LEU A 2 -0.17 -13.50 19.93
N VAL A 3 -0.87 -13.27 18.83
CA VAL A 3 -0.28 -13.34 17.47
C VAL A 3 -0.06 -11.92 16.97
N VAL A 4 1.17 -11.58 16.62
CA VAL A 4 1.55 -10.26 16.10
C VAL A 4 2.13 -10.42 14.70
N MET A 5 1.68 -9.57 13.78
CA MET A 5 2.23 -9.46 12.44
C MET A 5 2.96 -8.14 12.29
N SER A 6 4.21 -8.19 11.82
CA SER A 6 4.96 -6.98 11.45
C SER A 6 4.51 -6.50 10.06
N LEU A 7 3.73 -5.41 10.01
CA LEU A 7 3.33 -4.79 8.74
C LEU A 7 4.54 -4.30 7.94
N TYR A 8 5.58 -3.82 8.63
CA TYR A 8 6.82 -3.37 8.01
C TYR A 8 7.53 -4.51 7.27
N SER A 9 7.74 -5.64 7.95
CA SER A 9 8.46 -6.79 7.39
C SER A 9 7.65 -7.43 6.27
N SER A 10 6.34 -7.62 6.47
CA SER A 10 5.44 -8.21 5.46
C SER A 10 5.38 -7.38 4.18
N GLY A 11 5.33 -6.04 4.31
CA GLY A 11 5.28 -5.11 3.18
C GLY A 11 6.62 -4.95 2.44
N ARG A 12 7.74 -5.38 3.03
CA ARG A 12 9.10 -5.30 2.46
C ARG A 12 9.71 -6.67 2.17
N ASP A 13 8.91 -7.73 2.23
CA ASP A 13 9.36 -9.08 1.92
C ASP A 13 9.40 -9.27 0.40
N GLU A 14 10.58 -9.57 -0.15
CA GLU A 14 10.76 -9.82 -1.58
C GLU A 14 9.96 -11.01 -2.10
N ARG A 15 9.56 -11.93 -1.21
CA ARG A 15 8.65 -13.04 -1.55
C ARG A 15 7.23 -12.58 -1.86
N ASN A 16 6.83 -11.41 -1.34
CA ASN A 16 5.54 -10.79 -1.63
C ASN A 16 5.65 -9.72 -2.73
N PHE A 17 6.76 -8.98 -2.73
CA PHE A 17 6.99 -7.81 -3.57
C PHE A 17 8.44 -7.79 -4.08
N PRO A 18 8.78 -8.33 -5.27
CA PRO A 18 10.11 -8.21 -5.85
C PRO A 18 10.56 -6.74 -5.91
N ARG A 19 11.83 -6.45 -5.60
CA ARG A 19 12.34 -5.07 -5.43
C ARG A 19 11.61 -4.32 -4.31
N ALA A 20 11.38 -4.99 -3.17
CA ALA A 20 10.51 -4.50 -2.09
C ALA A 20 10.98 -3.19 -1.41
N ASN A 21 12.29 -2.91 -1.49
CA ASN A 21 12.89 -1.71 -0.91
C ASN A 21 12.93 -0.52 -1.90
N GLU A 22 12.50 -0.72 -3.14
CA GLU A 22 12.43 0.34 -4.14
C GLU A 22 11.06 1.01 -4.15
N PHE A 23 11.04 2.34 -4.33
CA PHE A 23 9.80 3.09 -4.48
C PHE A 23 9.27 2.94 -5.90
N LEU A 24 8.31 2.02 -6.08
CA LEU A 24 7.70 1.68 -7.38
C LEU A 24 6.17 1.90 -7.32
N PRO A 25 5.65 3.14 -7.46
CA PRO A 25 4.21 3.43 -7.43
C PRO A 25 3.38 2.64 -8.46
N GLU A 26 3.94 2.45 -9.65
CA GLU A 26 3.34 1.77 -10.80
C GLU A 26 2.96 0.30 -10.51
N ARG A 27 3.59 -0.33 -9.52
CA ARG A 27 3.22 -1.64 -8.97
C ARG A 27 1.74 -1.77 -8.61
N TRP A 28 1.11 -0.67 -8.20
CA TRP A 28 -0.29 -0.64 -7.76
C TRP A 28 -1.25 -0.28 -8.89
N ILE A 29 -0.73 -0.06 -10.10
CA ILE A 29 -1.51 0.23 -11.30
C ILE A 29 -1.68 -1.09 -12.07
N ARG A 30 -2.91 -1.39 -12.49
CA ARG A 30 -3.17 -2.58 -13.29
C ARG A 30 -2.75 -2.35 -14.73
N ASN A 31 -2.05 -3.33 -15.30
CA ASN A 31 -1.67 -3.30 -16.71
C ASN A 31 -2.87 -3.63 -17.62
N SER A 32 -2.65 -3.61 -18.94
CA SER A 32 -3.67 -3.90 -19.96
C SER A 32 -4.36 -5.26 -19.79
N ASN A 33 -3.70 -6.23 -19.15
CA ASN A 33 -4.23 -7.55 -18.85
C ASN A 33 -4.89 -7.62 -17.46
N ASN A 34 -5.15 -6.48 -16.82
CA ASN A 34 -5.73 -6.35 -15.48
C ASN A 34 -4.89 -6.97 -14.35
N LYS A 35 -3.57 -7.18 -14.58
CA LYS A 35 -2.62 -7.74 -13.62
C LYS A 35 -1.80 -6.64 -12.95
N LEU A 36 -1.31 -6.92 -11.73
CA LEU A 36 -0.39 -6.03 -11.01
C LEU A 36 1.03 -6.54 -11.22
N ASP A 37 1.87 -5.69 -11.79
CA ASP A 37 3.26 -6.04 -12.02
C ASP A 37 4.06 -5.97 -10.73
N ASN A 38 4.97 -6.92 -10.55
CA ASN A 38 5.76 -7.11 -9.35
C ASN A 38 4.94 -7.44 -8.08
N VAL A 39 3.64 -7.72 -8.10
CA VAL A 39 2.91 -8.12 -6.88
C VAL A 39 2.67 -9.63 -6.86
N ILE A 40 3.37 -10.36 -6.00
CA ILE A 40 3.17 -11.81 -5.81
C ILE A 40 2.02 -12.05 -4.83
N ASN A 41 2.01 -11.34 -3.69
CA ASN A 41 0.99 -11.49 -2.66
C ASN A 41 0.46 -10.12 -2.18
N LEU A 42 -0.76 -9.77 -2.60
CA LEU A 42 -1.41 -8.51 -2.23
C LEU A 42 -1.60 -8.38 -0.72
N PHE A 43 -1.83 -9.48 -0.01
CA PHE A 43 -2.07 -9.46 1.43
C PHE A 43 -0.81 -9.14 2.24
N GLY A 44 0.36 -9.13 1.61
CA GLY A 44 1.61 -8.69 2.23
C GLY A 44 1.60 -7.21 2.64
N SER A 45 0.79 -6.36 1.98
CA SER A 45 0.67 -4.93 2.28
C SER A 45 -0.68 -4.62 2.91
N ARG A 46 -0.69 -4.32 4.21
CA ARG A 46 -1.89 -3.96 4.98
C ARG A 46 -1.64 -2.80 5.94
N PRO A 47 -1.36 -1.58 5.44
CA PRO A 47 -1.03 -0.43 6.30
C PRO A 47 -2.15 -0.04 7.27
N PHE A 48 -3.40 -0.38 6.95
CA PHE A 48 -4.57 -0.11 7.79
C PHE A 48 -5.15 -1.38 8.44
N ALA A 49 -4.38 -2.47 8.49
CA ALA A 49 -4.83 -3.80 8.91
C ALA A 49 -6.10 -4.27 8.14
N HIS A 50 -6.78 -5.30 8.64
CA HIS A 50 -8.01 -5.83 8.03
C HIS A 50 -8.92 -6.45 9.10
N GLY A 51 -10.22 -6.59 8.81
CA GLY A 51 -11.21 -7.19 9.72
C GLY A 51 -11.59 -6.29 10.90
N ALA A 52 -12.01 -6.90 12.01
CA ALA A 52 -12.53 -6.21 13.19
C ALA A 52 -11.52 -5.26 13.88
N ARG A 53 -10.23 -5.39 13.57
CA ARG A 53 -9.14 -4.55 14.09
C ARG A 53 -8.53 -3.65 13.01
N SER A 54 -9.20 -3.49 11.87
CA SER A 54 -8.80 -2.51 10.85
C SER A 54 -8.89 -1.09 11.38
N CYS A 55 -8.06 -0.20 10.83
CA CYS A 55 -8.10 1.22 11.17
C CYS A 55 -9.43 1.83 10.72
N VAL A 56 -10.24 2.30 11.68
CA VAL A 56 -11.51 2.98 11.42
C VAL A 56 -11.32 4.26 10.58
N GLY A 57 -10.16 4.91 10.72
CA GLY A 57 -9.80 6.14 10.02
C GLY A 57 -9.29 5.92 8.59
N ARG A 58 -9.24 4.68 8.07
CA ARG A 58 -8.65 4.38 6.74
C ARG A 58 -9.15 5.31 5.64
N LYS A 59 -10.48 5.44 5.50
CA LYS A 59 -11.08 6.26 4.44
C LYS A 59 -10.72 7.74 4.57
N LEU A 60 -10.67 8.24 5.80
CA LEU A 60 -10.29 9.64 6.08
C LEU A 60 -8.82 9.86 5.72
N ALA A 61 -7.94 8.98 6.17
CA ALA A 61 -6.50 9.06 5.90
C ALA A 61 -6.22 8.99 4.39
N GLU A 62 -6.81 8.03 3.68
CA GLU A 62 -6.66 7.91 2.21
C GLU A 62 -7.13 9.18 1.49
N THR A 63 -8.30 9.71 1.87
CA THR A 63 -8.82 10.97 1.30
C THR A 63 -7.88 12.15 1.57
N GLN A 64 -7.41 12.30 2.81
CA GLN A 64 -6.50 13.38 3.19
C GLN A 64 -5.18 13.29 2.41
N MET A 65 -4.57 12.10 2.32
CA MET A 65 -3.33 11.89 1.56
C MET A 65 -3.49 12.26 0.09
N LEU A 66 -4.60 11.84 -0.55
CA LEU A 66 -4.88 12.14 -1.95
C LEU A 66 -5.09 13.64 -2.19
N LEU A 67 -5.86 14.31 -1.33
CA LEU A 67 -6.08 15.75 -1.40
C LEU A 67 -4.77 16.52 -1.20
N THR A 68 -3.98 16.15 -0.19
CA THR A 68 -2.67 16.77 0.05
C THR A 68 -1.76 16.62 -1.16
N LEU A 69 -1.67 15.44 -1.77
CA LEU A 69 -0.84 15.23 -2.96
C LEU A 69 -1.32 16.08 -4.15
N ALA A 70 -2.64 16.17 -4.36
CA ALA A 70 -3.22 16.99 -5.42
C ALA A 70 -2.93 18.49 -5.21
N GLU A 71 -3.04 18.99 -3.99
CA GLU A 71 -2.74 20.38 -3.66
C GLU A 71 -1.24 20.69 -3.76
N VAL A 72 -0.38 19.76 -3.36
CA VAL A 72 1.08 19.89 -3.55
C VAL A 72 1.41 19.98 -5.04
N LYS A 73 0.83 19.11 -5.87
CA LYS A 73 1.05 19.13 -7.32
C LYS A 73 0.65 20.48 -7.93
N LYS A 74 -0.55 20.97 -7.64
CA LYS A 74 -1.06 22.26 -8.15
C LYS A 74 -0.21 23.48 -7.78
N LYS A 75 0.57 23.41 -6.71
CA LYS A 75 1.43 24.51 -6.24
C LYS A 75 2.84 24.45 -6.83
N ILE A 76 3.26 23.27 -7.30
CA ILE A 76 4.56 23.07 -7.93
C ILE A 76 4.48 23.32 -9.43
N ASP A 77 3.36 22.95 -10.05
CA ASP A 77 2.98 23.35 -11.42
C ASP A 77 2.66 24.86 -11.49
#